data_AF-A0A6H2NT71-F1
#
_entry.id   AF-A0A6H2NT71-F1
#
_cell.length_a   1.000
_cell.length_b   1.000
_cell.length_c   1.000
_cell.angle_alpha   90.00
_cell.angle_beta   90.00
_cell.angle_gamma   90.00
#
_symmetry.space_group_name_H-M   'P 1'
#
loop_
_entity.id
_entity.type
_entity.pdbx_description
1 polymer ?
#
loop_
_entity_poly.entity_id
_entity_poly.type
_entity_poly.pdbx_seq_one_letter_code
_entity_poly.pdbx_strand_id
1 'polypeptide(L)'
;DFSLENVFYHSHTTKPLIYKICGVWGNKEGSMLLWTLVLTFYLFLMGIFTDNDSKLKKVSLITQGLICFCFLLFTLLESSPFTKMPSVEKDGLGFNPILQDIGLAIHPPILYLGYLGFSVPFSLSIAGLIANTEGNVWAKIVRPWVLISWSLLTLGISLGSWWAYRELGWGGFWFWDPVENVSLMPWLIAVALTHLLLVVRNFNTLRNFAILLTLITFILSVTGTFLVRSGILTSVHTFADDPRYGLYILALLGIITASSLVIFVVFTRKNHTSAMSFQCLTLESRKKSATQVTEGRRFFSRLTMMLMNNLLFITAFFIVFVGTLYPTVLGYLTGELISVGAPYYNSLFNPIALAILVLTIIGQYCRWQGNSLLPIFREYRFSFCSAAAILPFIFHMELIIVLSITISIALLIFVLEAYSKRIRLFKSESILLARRVSKSYYAMMLAHAGVAILVLGIAYSVGWQEKKENYLKIGDSITVNKFKVTLQNIELIKEKNFHAVRGIMDIRNLLNNKILGEVTPEYRF
;
A
#
# COMPACT_ATOMS: atom_id res chain seq x y z
N ASP A 1 -3.00 -33.76 10.33
CA ASP A 1 -4.28 -34.47 10.46
C ASP A 1 -4.97 -34.45 9.10
N PHE A 2 -4.87 -35.54 8.35
CA PHE A 2 -5.46 -35.65 7.01
C PHE A 2 -6.96 -35.99 7.07
N SER A 3 -7.57 -36.05 8.26
CA SER A 3 -9.03 -36.10 8.37
C SER A 3 -9.70 -34.78 8.00
N LEU A 4 -8.94 -33.68 7.89
CA LEU A 4 -9.43 -32.37 7.48
C LEU A 4 -9.16 -32.16 5.99
N GLU A 5 -10.20 -31.78 5.24
CA GLU A 5 -10.16 -31.53 3.80
C GLU A 5 -9.07 -30.53 3.43
N ASN A 6 -9.02 -29.40 4.16
CA ASN A 6 -8.03 -28.36 3.97
C ASN A 6 -6.58 -28.88 4.11
N VAL A 7 -6.31 -29.75 5.09
CA VAL A 7 -4.97 -30.31 5.31
C VAL A 7 -4.63 -31.34 4.23
N PHE A 8 -5.61 -32.15 3.82
CA PHE A 8 -5.47 -33.14 2.77
C PHE A 8 -5.12 -32.49 1.42
N TYR A 9 -5.84 -31.46 0.99
CA TYR A 9 -5.57 -30.81 -0.30
C TYR A 9 -4.31 -29.94 -0.30
N HIS A 10 -3.88 -29.41 0.85
CA HIS A 10 -2.83 -28.40 0.89
C HIS A 10 -1.54 -28.80 1.61
N SER A 11 -1.42 -30.02 2.14
CA SER A 11 -0.22 -30.49 2.84
C SER A 11 0.19 -31.91 2.42
N HIS A 12 1.44 -32.29 2.73
CA HIS A 12 1.98 -33.63 2.47
C HIS A 12 3.09 -33.95 3.50
N THR A 13 3.24 -35.22 3.93
CA THR A 13 4.22 -35.59 4.99
C THR A 13 5.66 -35.32 4.62
N THR A 14 6.02 -35.47 3.35
CA THR A 14 7.39 -35.24 2.84
C THR A 14 7.76 -33.77 2.67
N LYS A 15 6.81 -32.82 2.77
CA LYS A 15 7.10 -31.40 2.56
C LYS A 15 7.98 -30.81 3.67
N PRO A 16 8.87 -29.83 3.34
CA PRO A 16 9.56 -29.05 4.35
C PRO A 16 8.57 -28.38 5.32
N LEU A 17 8.98 -28.23 6.59
CA LEU A 17 8.10 -27.75 7.66
C LEU A 17 7.48 -26.39 7.37
N ILE A 18 8.25 -25.46 6.81
CA ILE A 18 7.76 -24.12 6.46
C ILE A 18 6.53 -24.20 5.55
N TYR A 19 6.57 -25.04 4.53
CA TYR A 19 5.48 -25.22 3.57
C TYR A 19 4.29 -25.99 4.15
N LYS A 20 4.50 -26.84 5.15
CA LYS A 20 3.40 -27.42 5.93
C LYS A 20 2.66 -26.37 6.76
N ILE A 21 3.38 -25.43 7.35
CA ILE A 21 2.80 -24.31 8.10
C ILE A 21 2.10 -23.35 7.13
N CYS A 22 2.75 -22.99 6.02
CA CYS A 22 2.17 -22.08 5.03
C CYS A 22 0.93 -22.67 4.33
N GLY A 23 0.85 -23.99 4.22
CA GLY A 23 -0.35 -24.70 3.77
C GLY A 23 -1.59 -24.40 4.61
N VAL A 24 -1.45 -23.83 5.81
CA VAL A 24 -2.57 -23.36 6.63
C VAL A 24 -3.21 -22.09 6.07
N TRP A 25 -2.51 -21.23 5.31
CA TRP A 25 -3.08 -20.00 4.76
C TRP A 25 -2.88 -19.82 3.26
N GLY A 26 -2.20 -20.75 2.59
CA GLY A 26 -2.02 -20.76 1.13
C GLY A 26 -3.27 -21.13 0.34
N ASN A 27 -4.43 -21.18 0.99
CA ASN A 27 -5.73 -21.54 0.41
C ASN A 27 -6.84 -20.64 0.98
N LYS A 28 -8.06 -20.86 0.49
CA LYS A 28 -9.21 -20.00 0.73
C LYS A 28 -9.70 -20.01 2.18
N GLU A 29 -9.91 -21.18 2.76
CA GLU A 29 -10.44 -21.40 4.12
C GLU A 29 -9.41 -21.00 5.17
N GLY A 30 -8.19 -21.46 4.95
CA GLY A 30 -7.05 -21.20 5.78
C GLY A 30 -6.67 -19.73 5.91
N SER A 31 -6.74 -18.98 4.80
CA SER A 31 -6.51 -17.54 4.82
C SER A 31 -7.58 -16.77 5.60
N MET A 32 -8.83 -17.27 5.67
CA MET A 32 -9.87 -16.68 6.55
C MET A 32 -9.62 -16.93 8.03
N LEU A 33 -9.05 -18.10 8.36
CA LEU A 33 -8.59 -18.37 9.72
C LEU A 33 -7.45 -17.42 10.12
N LEU A 34 -6.48 -17.19 9.22
CA LEU A 34 -5.42 -16.21 9.44
C LEU A 34 -5.99 -14.78 9.61
N TRP A 35 -7.02 -14.43 8.84
CA TRP A 35 -7.73 -13.16 8.98
C TRP A 35 -8.34 -12.99 10.38
N THR A 36 -9.04 -14.02 10.85
CA THR A 36 -9.64 -14.04 12.20
C THR A 36 -8.57 -13.96 13.29
N LEU A 37 -7.44 -14.67 13.11
CA LEU A 37 -6.29 -14.60 14.02
C LEU A 37 -5.72 -13.18 14.11
N VAL A 38 -5.56 -12.50 12.99
CA VAL A 38 -5.05 -11.12 12.97
C VAL A 38 -6.04 -10.14 13.62
N LEU A 39 -7.34 -10.26 13.35
CA LEU A 39 -8.37 -9.43 13.97
C LEU A 39 -8.43 -9.59 15.49
N THR A 40 -8.36 -10.84 15.97
CA THR A 40 -8.33 -11.14 17.42
C THR A 40 -7.02 -10.70 18.07
N PHE A 41 -5.90 -10.80 17.37
CA PHE A 41 -4.63 -10.21 17.80
C PHE A 41 -4.75 -8.69 17.99
N TYR A 42 -5.36 -7.98 17.04
CA TYR A 42 -5.60 -6.54 17.19
C TYR A 42 -6.57 -6.21 18.34
N LEU A 43 -7.61 -7.02 18.54
CA LEU A 43 -8.50 -6.89 19.70
C LEU A 43 -7.73 -7.04 21.02
N PHE A 44 -6.85 -8.03 21.12
CA PHE A 44 -5.97 -8.23 22.27
C PHE A 44 -5.05 -7.01 22.51
N LEU A 45 -4.38 -6.52 21.46
CA LEU A 45 -3.53 -5.33 21.57
C LEU A 45 -4.33 -4.09 21.99
N MET A 46 -5.54 -3.88 21.47
CA MET A 46 -6.43 -2.81 21.92
C MET A 46 -6.79 -2.94 23.40
N GLY A 47 -6.99 -4.17 23.89
CA GLY A 47 -7.25 -4.46 25.29
C GLY A 47 -6.12 -3.99 26.21
N ILE A 48 -4.87 -4.10 25.76
CA ILE A 48 -3.68 -3.70 26.52
C ILE A 48 -3.39 -2.20 26.39
N PHE A 49 -3.38 -1.67 25.17
CA PHE A 49 -2.84 -0.34 24.86
C PHE A 49 -3.87 0.80 24.88
N THR A 50 -5.14 0.50 25.11
CA THR A 50 -6.19 1.54 25.26
C THR A 50 -6.47 1.78 26.75
N ASP A 51 -6.61 3.05 27.17
CA ASP A 51 -6.84 3.42 28.58
C ASP A 51 -8.15 2.86 29.16
N ASN A 52 -8.06 2.22 30.33
CA ASN A 52 -9.12 1.41 30.97
C ASN A 52 -10.43 2.16 31.27
N ASP A 53 -10.35 3.42 31.68
CA ASP A 53 -11.50 4.10 32.31
C ASP A 53 -12.38 4.91 31.34
N SER A 54 -12.09 4.83 30.04
CA SER A 54 -12.77 5.67 29.04
C SER A 54 -13.96 4.97 28.39
N LYS A 55 -15.06 5.73 28.18
CA LYS A 55 -16.17 5.33 27.27
C LYS A 55 -15.65 4.95 25.88
N LEU A 56 -14.59 5.64 25.43
CA LEU A 56 -13.90 5.36 24.18
C LEU A 56 -13.41 3.91 24.10
N LYS A 57 -12.71 3.40 25.13
CA LYS A 57 -12.22 2.02 25.15
C LYS A 57 -13.35 1.00 25.08
N LYS A 58 -14.39 1.17 25.91
CA LYS A 58 -15.50 0.21 25.96
C LYS A 58 -16.18 0.07 24.60
N VAL A 59 -16.50 1.21 23.97
CA VAL A 59 -17.15 1.20 22.65
C VAL A 59 -16.19 0.69 21.55
N SER A 60 -14.90 1.01 21.61
CA SER A 60 -13.94 0.54 20.61
C SER A 60 -13.72 -0.97 20.69
N LEU A 61 -13.64 -1.56 21.90
CA LEU A 61 -13.54 -3.00 22.09
C LEU A 61 -14.82 -3.73 21.67
N ILE A 62 -16.01 -3.17 21.95
CA ILE A 62 -17.28 -3.74 21.47
C ILE A 62 -17.31 -3.73 19.94
N THR A 63 -16.93 -2.61 19.31
CA THR A 63 -16.91 -2.49 17.84
C THR A 63 -15.92 -3.48 17.22
N GLN A 64 -14.71 -3.58 17.77
CA GLN A 64 -13.70 -4.53 17.30
C GLN A 64 -14.14 -5.99 17.52
N GLY A 65 -14.80 -6.27 18.65
CA GLY A 65 -15.37 -7.58 18.96
C GLY A 65 -16.47 -7.98 18.00
N LEU A 66 -17.35 -7.05 17.60
CA LEU A 66 -18.37 -7.28 16.58
C LEU A 66 -17.76 -7.58 15.20
N ILE A 67 -16.69 -6.87 14.81
CA ILE A 67 -15.94 -7.18 13.58
C ILE A 67 -15.38 -8.61 13.65
N CYS A 68 -14.72 -8.97 14.77
CA CYS A 68 -14.19 -10.31 14.98
C CYS A 68 -15.30 -11.37 14.92
N PHE A 69 -16.44 -11.12 15.56
CA PHE A 69 -17.60 -12.00 15.57
C PHE A 69 -18.13 -12.26 14.15
N CYS A 70 -18.31 -11.21 13.35
CA CYS A 70 -18.81 -11.35 11.98
C CYS A 70 -17.88 -12.18 11.08
N PHE A 71 -16.56 -11.99 11.21
CA PHE A 71 -15.56 -12.75 10.45
C PHE A 71 -15.37 -14.18 10.95
N LEU A 72 -15.49 -14.40 12.26
CA LEU A 72 -15.51 -15.74 12.82
C LEU A 72 -16.76 -16.51 12.34
N LEU A 73 -17.92 -15.86 12.36
CA LEU A 73 -19.17 -16.45 11.86
C LEU A 73 -19.05 -16.80 10.36
N PHE A 74 -18.46 -15.92 9.56
CA PHE A 74 -18.15 -16.22 8.15
C PHE A 74 -17.25 -17.44 8.00
N THR A 75 -16.17 -17.48 8.77
CA THR A 75 -15.20 -18.58 8.73
C THR A 75 -15.86 -19.90 9.12
N LEU A 76 -16.77 -19.91 10.09
CA LEU A 76 -17.45 -21.13 10.54
C LEU A 76 -18.51 -21.62 9.57
N LEU A 77 -19.31 -20.71 8.98
CA LEU A 77 -20.46 -21.08 8.15
C LEU A 77 -20.08 -21.35 6.69
N GLU A 78 -19.24 -20.49 6.11
CA GLU A 78 -18.96 -20.50 4.68
C GLU A 78 -17.54 -21.00 4.36
N SER A 79 -16.55 -20.71 5.20
CA SER A 79 -15.13 -20.93 4.87
C SER A 79 -14.40 -21.80 5.91
N SER A 80 -15.04 -22.86 6.38
CA SER A 80 -14.52 -23.66 7.50
C SER A 80 -13.29 -24.46 7.09
N PRO A 81 -12.10 -24.21 7.68
CA PRO A 81 -10.92 -25.03 7.43
C PRO A 81 -10.98 -26.39 8.14
N PHE A 82 -12.07 -26.66 8.87
CA PHE A 82 -12.26 -27.86 9.70
C PHE A 82 -13.25 -28.86 9.09
N THR A 83 -13.64 -28.67 7.83
CA THR A 83 -14.45 -29.65 7.08
C THR A 83 -13.73 -30.99 7.06
N LYS A 84 -14.46 -32.05 7.43
CA LYS A 84 -13.90 -33.39 7.54
C LYS A 84 -14.03 -34.14 6.22
N MET A 85 -12.97 -34.87 5.88
CA MET A 85 -12.98 -35.84 4.80
C MET A 85 -13.83 -37.07 5.17
N PRO A 86 -14.52 -37.68 4.19
CA PRO A 86 -15.27 -38.92 4.40
C PRO A 86 -14.37 -40.12 4.73
N SER A 87 -13.12 -40.13 4.23
CA SER A 87 -12.08 -41.12 4.56
C SER A 87 -10.80 -40.41 5.02
N VAL A 88 -10.06 -41.04 5.93
CA VAL A 88 -8.76 -40.53 6.37
C VAL A 88 -7.67 -41.17 5.50
N GLU A 89 -7.13 -40.38 4.58
CA GLU A 89 -6.01 -40.80 3.73
C GLU A 89 -4.69 -40.79 4.51
N LYS A 90 -3.72 -41.59 4.06
CA LYS A 90 -2.39 -41.67 4.70
C LYS A 90 -1.52 -40.44 4.44
N ASP A 91 -1.72 -39.80 3.29
CA ASP A 91 -1.00 -38.62 2.84
C ASP A 91 -1.96 -37.65 2.14
N GLY A 92 -1.62 -36.37 2.14
CA GLY A 92 -2.35 -35.33 1.41
C GLY A 92 -1.82 -35.15 -0.01
N LEU A 93 -2.58 -34.48 -0.88
CA LEU A 93 -2.20 -34.21 -2.27
C LEU A 93 -1.08 -33.16 -2.39
N GLY A 94 -0.96 -32.30 -1.37
CA GLY A 94 0.00 -31.21 -1.34
C GLY A 94 -0.43 -30.00 -2.17
N PHE A 95 -0.20 -28.79 -1.64
CA PHE A 95 -0.51 -27.56 -2.38
C PHE A 95 0.38 -27.31 -3.62
N ASN A 96 -0.14 -26.47 -4.51
CA ASN A 96 0.43 -26.10 -5.81
C ASN A 96 1.95 -25.78 -5.72
N PRO A 97 2.80 -26.47 -6.50
CA PRO A 97 4.25 -26.25 -6.60
C PRO A 97 4.69 -24.79 -6.75
N ILE A 98 3.98 -23.99 -7.55
CA ILE A 98 4.34 -22.57 -7.79
C ILE A 98 4.24 -21.72 -6.52
N LEU A 99 3.37 -22.13 -5.59
CA LEU A 99 3.18 -21.43 -4.34
C LEU A 99 4.24 -21.84 -3.30
N GLN A 100 5.06 -22.86 -3.56
CA GLN A 100 6.12 -23.33 -2.65
C GLN A 100 7.34 -22.39 -2.66
N ASP A 101 7.10 -21.09 -2.54
CA ASP A 101 8.11 -20.04 -2.45
C ASP A 101 8.02 -19.32 -1.09
N ILE A 102 9.16 -18.78 -0.65
CA ILE A 102 9.23 -18.02 0.61
C ILE A 102 8.29 -16.79 0.60
N GLY A 103 7.97 -16.27 -0.58
CA GLY A 103 7.02 -15.18 -0.79
C GLY A 103 5.65 -15.49 -0.21
N LEU A 104 5.07 -16.67 -0.50
CA LEU A 104 3.80 -17.11 0.09
C LEU A 104 3.86 -17.19 1.62
N ALA A 105 5.02 -17.57 2.17
CA ALA A 105 5.17 -17.72 3.62
C ALA A 105 5.06 -16.39 4.36
N ILE A 106 5.59 -15.30 3.77
CA ILE A 106 5.75 -14.02 4.45
C ILE A 106 4.76 -12.96 3.98
N HIS A 107 4.35 -12.97 2.71
CA HIS A 107 3.54 -11.91 2.13
C HIS A 107 2.11 -11.85 2.71
N PRO A 108 1.28 -12.92 2.69
CA PRO A 108 -0.09 -12.88 3.19
C PRO A 108 -0.19 -12.47 4.67
N PRO A 109 0.62 -13.02 5.61
CA PRO A 109 0.58 -12.58 7.00
C PRO A 109 0.86 -11.08 7.18
N ILE A 110 1.88 -10.55 6.50
CA ILE A 110 2.25 -9.13 6.60
C ILE A 110 1.18 -8.24 5.94
N LEU A 111 0.69 -8.65 4.77
CA LEU A 111 -0.39 -7.95 4.08
C LEU A 111 -1.64 -7.88 4.96
N TYR A 112 -2.03 -8.98 5.60
CA TYR A 112 -3.20 -9.04 6.47
C TYR A 112 -3.02 -8.24 7.76
N LEU A 113 -1.83 -8.24 8.36
CA LEU A 113 -1.54 -7.32 9.47
C LEU A 113 -1.75 -5.85 9.04
N GLY A 114 -1.37 -5.48 7.83
CA GLY A 114 -1.66 -4.15 7.28
C GLY A 114 -3.15 -3.88 7.06
N TYR A 115 -3.80 -4.73 6.27
CA TYR A 115 -5.22 -4.62 5.90
C TYR A 115 -6.14 -4.57 7.11
N LEU A 116 -6.02 -5.56 7.98
CA LEU A 116 -6.89 -5.72 9.14
C LEU A 116 -6.48 -4.82 10.29
N GLY A 117 -5.24 -4.30 10.30
CA GLY A 117 -4.83 -3.28 11.25
C GLY A 117 -5.71 -2.03 11.20
N PHE A 118 -6.25 -1.68 10.02
CA PHE A 118 -7.20 -0.57 9.88
C PHE A 118 -8.54 -0.78 10.60
N SER A 119 -8.87 -2.01 11.03
CA SER A 119 -10.03 -2.27 11.92
C SER A 119 -9.91 -1.52 13.25
N VAL A 120 -8.69 -1.32 13.77
CA VAL A 120 -8.46 -0.62 15.03
C VAL A 120 -8.77 0.88 14.91
N PRO A 121 -8.19 1.65 13.95
CA PRO A 121 -8.63 2.99 13.63
C PRO A 121 -10.13 3.12 13.37
N PHE A 122 -10.75 2.17 12.67
CA PHE A 122 -12.19 2.14 12.43
C PHE A 122 -12.97 2.06 13.76
N SER A 123 -12.66 1.09 14.60
CA SER A 123 -13.29 0.87 15.90
C SER A 123 -13.11 2.07 16.85
N LEU A 124 -11.92 2.66 16.86
CA LEU A 124 -11.63 3.89 17.63
C LEU A 124 -12.37 5.12 17.08
N SER A 125 -12.66 5.16 15.79
CA SER A 125 -13.41 6.25 15.15
C SER A 125 -14.90 6.18 15.45
N ILE A 126 -15.49 4.98 15.38
CA ILE A 126 -16.86 4.72 15.84
C ILE A 126 -17.00 5.09 17.32
N ALA A 127 -16.07 4.65 18.15
CA ALA A 127 -16.05 5.01 19.55
C ALA A 127 -15.86 6.52 19.77
N GLY A 128 -14.98 7.17 19.01
CA GLY A 128 -14.72 8.61 19.10
C GLY A 128 -15.94 9.46 18.73
N LEU A 129 -16.78 8.99 17.80
CA LEU A 129 -18.07 9.59 17.47
C LEU A 129 -19.05 9.47 18.64
N ILE A 130 -19.28 8.24 19.13
CA ILE A 130 -20.27 7.95 20.19
C ILE A 130 -19.86 8.53 21.56
N ALA A 131 -18.56 8.56 21.85
CA ALA A 131 -18.00 9.16 23.06
C ALA A 131 -17.78 10.68 22.92
N ASN A 132 -18.02 11.26 21.74
CA ASN A 132 -17.80 12.67 21.42
C ASN A 132 -16.38 13.16 21.80
N THR A 133 -15.37 12.32 21.55
CA THR A 133 -13.98 12.64 21.88
C THR A 133 -13.46 13.78 21.02
N GLU A 134 -12.75 14.74 21.64
CA GLU A 134 -12.11 15.84 20.92
C GLU A 134 -11.16 15.33 19.83
N GLY A 135 -11.11 16.03 18.70
CA GLY A 135 -10.32 15.63 17.53
C GLY A 135 -8.83 15.52 17.85
N ASN A 136 -8.27 16.48 18.58
CA ASN A 136 -6.87 16.47 19.02
C ASN A 136 -6.51 15.20 19.81
N VAL A 137 -7.37 14.80 20.76
CA VAL A 137 -7.16 13.63 21.62
C VAL A 137 -7.34 12.36 20.80
N TRP A 138 -8.44 12.26 20.05
CA TRP A 138 -8.72 11.13 19.16
C TRP A 138 -7.59 10.89 18.16
N ALA A 139 -7.09 11.95 17.51
CA ALA A 139 -6.02 11.83 16.52
C ALA A 139 -4.69 11.37 17.14
N LYS A 140 -4.40 11.71 18.40
CA LYS A 140 -3.22 11.18 19.10
C LYS A 140 -3.33 9.66 19.32
N ILE A 141 -4.52 9.18 19.67
CA ILE A 141 -4.79 7.76 19.94
C ILE A 141 -4.79 6.94 18.64
N VAL A 142 -5.44 7.44 17.58
CA VAL A 142 -5.60 6.70 16.31
C VAL A 142 -4.31 6.67 15.48
N ARG A 143 -3.50 7.73 15.52
CA ARG A 143 -2.35 7.88 14.62
C ARG A 143 -1.32 6.74 14.67
N PRO A 144 -0.89 6.22 15.84
CA PRO A 144 0.02 5.08 15.88
C PRO A 144 -0.52 3.85 15.15
N TRP A 145 -1.81 3.55 15.32
CA TRP A 145 -2.45 2.41 14.67
C TRP A 145 -2.54 2.57 13.16
N VAL A 146 -2.86 3.78 12.67
CA VAL A 146 -2.85 4.08 11.24
C VAL A 146 -1.44 3.93 10.66
N LEU A 147 -0.40 4.42 11.36
CA LEU A 147 0.98 4.28 10.90
C LEU A 147 1.45 2.83 10.87
N ILE A 148 1.17 2.04 11.93
CA ILE A 148 1.52 0.62 11.98
C ILE A 148 0.84 -0.13 10.82
N SER A 149 -0.46 0.06 10.65
CA SER A 149 -1.25 -0.61 9.60
C SER A 149 -0.77 -0.20 8.21
N TRP A 150 -0.54 1.09 7.98
CA TRP A 150 -0.03 1.60 6.70
C TRP A 150 1.39 1.10 6.40
N SER A 151 2.29 1.04 7.38
CA SER A 151 3.64 0.51 7.19
C SER A 151 3.64 -0.99 6.89
N LEU A 152 2.83 -1.78 7.59
CA LEU A 152 2.68 -3.21 7.32
C LEU A 152 2.01 -3.46 5.96
N LEU A 153 1.02 -2.64 5.57
CA LEU A 153 0.43 -2.69 4.23
C LEU A 153 1.47 -2.36 3.15
N THR A 154 2.28 -1.31 3.34
CA THR A 154 3.37 -0.95 2.42
C THR A 154 4.36 -2.10 2.25
N LEU A 155 4.74 -2.76 3.35
CA LEU A 155 5.62 -3.92 3.32
C LEU A 155 4.96 -5.13 2.64
N GLY A 156 3.68 -5.38 2.94
CA GLY A 156 2.89 -6.44 2.31
C GLY A 156 2.83 -6.27 0.80
N ILE A 157 2.46 -5.09 0.31
CA ILE A 157 2.42 -4.76 -1.12
C ILE A 157 3.80 -4.94 -1.74
N SER A 158 4.85 -4.43 -1.10
CA SER A 158 6.24 -4.54 -1.60
C SER A 158 6.71 -5.99 -1.71
N LEU A 159 6.39 -6.83 -0.73
CA LEU A 159 6.67 -8.27 -0.76
C LEU A 159 5.85 -8.99 -1.84
N GLY A 160 4.62 -8.55 -2.07
CA GLY A 160 3.76 -9.05 -3.14
C GLY A 160 4.38 -8.77 -4.52
N SER A 161 4.76 -7.52 -4.78
CA SER A 161 5.45 -7.13 -6.02
C SER A 161 6.76 -7.90 -6.23
N TRP A 162 7.57 -8.08 -5.17
CA TRP A 162 8.81 -8.85 -5.26
C TRP A 162 8.57 -10.34 -5.55
N TRP A 163 7.56 -10.94 -4.92
CA TRP A 163 7.22 -12.34 -5.16
C TRP A 163 6.65 -12.54 -6.57
N ALA A 164 5.71 -11.69 -7.00
CA ALA A 164 5.12 -11.74 -8.33
C ALA A 164 6.17 -11.55 -9.44
N TYR A 165 7.14 -10.65 -9.24
CA TYR A 165 8.26 -10.46 -10.17
C TYR A 165 9.07 -11.75 -10.38
N ARG A 166 9.29 -12.54 -9.32
CA ARG A 166 10.06 -13.78 -9.38
C ARG A 166 9.27 -14.95 -9.94
N GLU A 167 8.03 -15.13 -9.47
CA GLU A 167 7.29 -16.37 -9.71
C GLU A 167 6.34 -16.28 -10.91
N LEU A 168 5.75 -15.11 -11.18
CA LEU A 168 4.80 -14.95 -12.28
C LEU A 168 5.45 -14.44 -13.58
N GLY A 169 6.77 -14.20 -13.55
CA GLY A 169 7.56 -13.92 -14.75
C GLY A 169 7.11 -12.69 -15.53
N TRP A 170 6.35 -11.80 -14.90
CA TRP A 170 5.67 -10.72 -15.60
C TRP A 170 6.63 -9.69 -16.20
N GLY A 171 7.90 -9.69 -15.77
CA GLY A 171 8.93 -8.80 -16.26
C GLY A 171 8.80 -7.36 -15.73
N GLY A 172 8.01 -7.11 -14.68
CA GLY A 172 7.78 -5.77 -14.15
C GLY A 172 7.36 -5.80 -12.68
N PHE A 173 7.34 -4.65 -12.02
CA PHE A 173 7.05 -4.54 -10.59
C PHE A 173 5.56 -4.39 -10.25
N TRP A 174 4.73 -4.00 -11.24
CA TRP A 174 3.30 -3.71 -11.09
C TRP A 174 2.60 -3.81 -12.45
N PHE A 175 1.44 -4.46 -12.51
CA PHE A 175 0.70 -4.73 -13.76
C PHE A 175 -0.65 -4.05 -13.84
N TRP A 176 -1.03 -3.34 -12.79
CA TRP A 176 -2.38 -2.80 -12.65
C TRP A 176 -3.45 -3.89 -12.66
N ASP A 177 -3.10 -5.09 -12.22
CA ASP A 177 -4.05 -6.17 -12.03
C ASP A 177 -5.11 -5.76 -10.98
N PRO A 178 -6.39 -6.14 -11.14
CA PRO A 178 -7.44 -5.77 -10.20
C PRO A 178 -7.14 -6.09 -8.72
N VAL A 179 -6.44 -7.18 -8.42
CA VAL A 179 -6.08 -7.57 -7.04
C VAL A 179 -4.94 -6.71 -6.50
N GLU A 180 -3.96 -6.36 -7.33
CA GLU A 180 -2.94 -5.37 -6.99
C GLU A 180 -3.59 -4.01 -6.67
N ASN A 181 -4.48 -3.54 -7.54
CA ASN A 181 -5.18 -2.27 -7.42
C ASN A 181 -6.00 -2.19 -6.13
N VAL A 182 -6.68 -3.28 -5.79
CA VAL A 182 -7.45 -3.42 -4.54
C VAL A 182 -6.59 -3.17 -3.30
N SER A 183 -5.30 -3.56 -3.31
CA SER A 183 -4.36 -3.27 -2.22
C SER A 183 -3.90 -1.82 -2.17
N LEU A 184 -3.82 -1.19 -3.34
CA LEU A 184 -3.43 0.21 -3.46
C LEU A 184 -4.53 1.18 -2.98
N MET A 185 -5.81 0.82 -3.14
CA MET A 185 -6.95 1.68 -2.75
C MET A 185 -6.93 2.12 -1.26
N PRO A 186 -6.92 1.21 -0.25
CA PRO A 186 -6.82 1.62 1.15
C PRO A 186 -5.47 2.27 1.45
N TRP A 187 -4.40 1.91 0.74
CA TRP A 187 -3.08 2.53 0.92
C TRP A 187 -3.11 4.03 0.58
N LEU A 188 -3.71 4.42 -0.55
CA LEU A 188 -3.83 5.82 -0.99
C LEU A 188 -4.64 6.67 0.01
N ILE A 189 -5.79 6.16 0.45
CA ILE A 189 -6.61 6.84 1.46
C ILE A 189 -5.89 6.93 2.80
N ALA A 190 -5.16 5.88 3.21
CA ALA A 190 -4.36 5.88 4.43
C ALA A 190 -3.23 6.93 4.38
N VAL A 191 -2.56 7.14 3.24
CA VAL A 191 -1.58 8.23 3.10
C VAL A 191 -2.25 9.59 3.31
N ALA A 192 -3.40 9.84 2.68
CA ALA A 192 -4.15 11.08 2.90
C ALA A 192 -4.55 11.25 4.38
N LEU A 193 -5.01 10.17 5.01
CA LEU A 193 -5.36 10.14 6.43
C LEU A 193 -4.17 10.46 7.33
N THR A 194 -2.99 9.90 7.07
CA THR A 194 -1.78 10.13 7.91
C THR A 194 -1.40 11.61 7.97
N HIS A 195 -1.53 12.32 6.84
CA HIS A 195 -1.31 13.76 6.74
C HIS A 195 -2.43 14.55 7.41
N LEU A 196 -3.69 14.14 7.20
CA LEU A 196 -4.83 14.81 7.81
C LEU A 196 -4.84 14.69 9.34
N LEU A 197 -4.42 13.54 9.89
CA LEU A 197 -4.30 13.33 11.33
C LEU A 197 -3.31 14.31 11.98
N LEU A 198 -2.28 14.76 11.27
CA LEU A 198 -1.38 15.81 11.78
C LEU A 198 -2.10 17.16 11.92
N VAL A 199 -2.98 17.49 10.97
CA VAL A 199 -3.80 18.71 11.02
C VAL A 199 -4.80 18.60 12.17
N VAL A 200 -5.54 17.50 12.25
CA VAL A 200 -6.51 17.26 13.33
C VAL A 200 -5.83 17.30 14.68
N ARG A 201 -4.64 16.69 14.83
CA ARG A 201 -3.93 16.64 16.12
C ARG A 201 -3.41 18.00 16.60
N ASN A 202 -2.98 18.85 15.66
CA ASN A 202 -2.33 20.11 15.99
C ASN A 202 -3.32 21.28 16.08
N PHE A 203 -4.43 21.24 15.32
CA PHE A 203 -5.36 22.36 15.19
C PHE A 203 -6.82 22.01 15.54
N ASN A 204 -7.12 20.74 15.84
CA ASN A 204 -8.49 20.26 16.12
C ASN A 204 -9.50 20.51 14.99
N THR A 205 -9.04 20.74 13.76
CA THR A 205 -9.88 21.00 12.59
C THR A 205 -9.97 19.76 11.70
N LEU A 206 -11.00 19.70 10.83
CA LEU A 206 -11.22 18.60 9.87
C LEU A 206 -11.36 17.20 10.49
N ARG A 207 -11.70 17.12 11.79
CA ARG A 207 -11.95 15.87 12.51
C ARG A 207 -12.92 14.96 11.77
N ASN A 208 -14.08 15.48 11.35
CA ASN A 208 -15.11 14.68 10.71
C ASN A 208 -14.62 14.11 9.37
N PHE A 209 -13.82 14.88 8.62
CA PHE A 209 -13.22 14.40 7.38
C PHE A 209 -12.18 13.31 7.62
N ALA A 210 -11.35 13.44 8.66
CA ALA A 210 -10.40 12.39 9.04
C ALA A 210 -11.08 11.12 9.53
N ILE A 211 -12.18 11.25 10.28
CA ILE A 211 -13.01 10.10 10.68
C ILE A 211 -13.56 9.42 9.42
N LEU A 212 -14.12 10.17 8.47
CA LEU A 212 -14.64 9.61 7.22
C LEU A 212 -13.56 8.86 6.43
N LEU A 213 -12.36 9.43 6.25
CA LEU A 213 -11.25 8.73 5.60
C LEU A 213 -10.85 7.46 6.37
N THR A 214 -10.89 7.49 7.71
CA THR A 214 -10.60 6.31 8.53
C THR A 214 -11.62 5.20 8.31
N LEU A 215 -12.92 5.54 8.28
CA LEU A 215 -13.99 4.59 8.00
C LEU A 215 -13.84 3.98 6.60
N ILE A 216 -13.65 4.84 5.59
CA ILE A 216 -13.45 4.43 4.20
C ILE A 216 -12.23 3.52 4.06
N THR A 217 -11.11 3.81 4.75
CA THR A 217 -9.89 2.98 4.66
C THR A 217 -10.17 1.53 5.03
N PHE A 218 -10.86 1.27 6.15
CA PHE A 218 -11.18 -0.09 6.55
C PHE A 218 -12.25 -0.73 5.66
N ILE A 219 -13.26 0.04 5.25
CA ILE A 219 -14.28 -0.43 4.28
C ILE A 219 -13.60 -0.90 3.00
N LEU A 220 -12.64 -0.15 2.46
CA LEU A 220 -11.87 -0.54 1.27
C LEU A 220 -11.06 -1.83 1.49
N SER A 221 -10.49 -2.03 2.69
CA SER A 221 -9.83 -3.29 3.03
C SER A 221 -10.78 -4.49 3.00
N VAL A 222 -12.02 -4.33 3.48
CA VAL A 222 -13.07 -5.37 3.40
C VAL A 222 -13.57 -5.55 1.97
N THR A 223 -13.82 -4.46 1.24
CA THR A 223 -14.17 -4.49 -0.19
C THR A 223 -13.15 -5.27 -1.01
N GLY A 224 -11.86 -5.11 -0.70
CA GLY A 224 -10.83 -5.87 -1.38
C GLY A 224 -10.99 -7.39 -1.23
N THR A 225 -11.43 -7.84 -0.07
CA THR A 225 -11.67 -9.26 0.18
C THR A 225 -12.89 -9.76 -0.60
N PHE A 226 -13.94 -8.93 -0.68
CA PHE A 226 -15.09 -9.22 -1.54
C PHE A 226 -14.67 -9.35 -3.00
N LEU A 227 -13.92 -8.38 -3.52
CA LEU A 227 -13.53 -8.33 -4.93
C LEU A 227 -12.63 -9.51 -5.34
N VAL A 228 -11.69 -9.90 -4.48
CA VAL A 228 -10.74 -11.00 -4.78
C VAL A 228 -11.38 -12.40 -4.65
N ARG A 229 -12.48 -12.54 -3.91
CA ARG A 229 -13.06 -13.84 -3.55
C ARG A 229 -14.48 -14.09 -4.05
N SER A 230 -15.12 -13.10 -4.66
CA SER A 230 -16.48 -13.22 -5.19
C SER A 230 -16.53 -13.80 -6.60
N GLY A 231 -15.39 -13.98 -7.27
CA GLY A 231 -15.32 -14.35 -8.70
C GLY A 231 -15.78 -13.25 -9.65
N ILE A 232 -16.01 -12.04 -9.14
CA ILE A 232 -16.54 -10.90 -9.94
C ILE A 232 -15.44 -10.22 -10.77
N LEU A 233 -14.18 -10.31 -10.31
CA LEU A 233 -13.03 -9.78 -11.04
C LEU A 233 -12.40 -10.88 -11.90
N THR A 234 -12.04 -10.54 -13.13
CA THR A 234 -11.14 -11.36 -13.95
C THR A 234 -9.69 -11.02 -13.59
N SER A 235 -9.03 -11.88 -12.82
CA SER A 235 -7.63 -11.68 -12.42
C SER A 235 -6.90 -13.01 -12.29
N VAL A 236 -5.58 -12.98 -12.47
CA VAL A 236 -4.71 -14.14 -12.21
C VAL A 236 -4.50 -14.42 -10.71
N HIS A 237 -4.93 -13.50 -9.85
CA HIS A 237 -4.82 -13.58 -8.40
C HIS A 237 -6.14 -13.93 -7.69
N THR A 238 -7.22 -14.22 -8.42
CA THR A 238 -8.46 -14.69 -7.80
C THR A 238 -8.30 -16.15 -7.38
N PHE A 239 -8.54 -16.41 -6.10
CA PHE A 239 -8.38 -17.74 -5.50
C PHE A 239 -9.72 -18.48 -5.33
N ALA A 240 -10.86 -17.86 -5.67
CA ALA A 240 -12.17 -18.43 -5.43
C ALA A 240 -13.26 -17.92 -6.40
N ASP A 241 -13.97 -18.86 -7.03
CA ASP A 241 -15.11 -18.62 -7.92
C ASP A 241 -16.39 -19.23 -7.32
N ASP A 242 -16.76 -18.82 -6.09
CA ASP A 242 -18.03 -19.26 -5.50
C ASP A 242 -18.92 -18.05 -5.13
N PRO A 243 -20.06 -17.87 -5.82
CA PRO A 243 -20.99 -16.76 -5.61
C PRO A 243 -21.51 -16.64 -4.17
N ARG A 244 -21.64 -17.75 -3.42
CA ARG A 244 -22.16 -17.72 -2.04
C ARG A 244 -21.25 -16.93 -1.10
N TYR A 245 -19.95 -17.08 -1.27
CA TYR A 245 -18.94 -16.38 -0.48
C TYR A 245 -18.97 -14.88 -0.76
N GLY A 246 -19.10 -14.51 -2.04
CA GLY A 246 -19.25 -13.12 -2.46
C GLY A 246 -20.45 -12.46 -1.78
N LEU A 247 -21.61 -13.14 -1.76
CA LEU A 247 -22.84 -12.61 -1.15
C LEU A 247 -22.71 -12.38 0.36
N TYR A 248 -22.08 -13.30 1.11
CA TYR A 248 -21.89 -13.09 2.54
C TYR A 248 -20.99 -11.88 2.82
N ILE A 249 -19.83 -11.79 2.15
CA ILE A 249 -18.90 -10.68 2.36
C ILE A 249 -19.55 -9.36 1.90
N LEU A 250 -20.35 -9.38 0.83
CA LEU A 250 -21.11 -8.21 0.38
C LEU A 250 -22.16 -7.77 1.42
N ALA A 251 -22.90 -8.70 2.02
CA ALA A 251 -23.84 -8.40 3.09
C ALA A 251 -23.12 -7.81 4.31
N LEU A 252 -22.00 -8.41 4.72
CA LEU A 252 -21.15 -7.88 5.79
C LEU A 252 -20.63 -6.48 5.48
N LEU A 253 -20.13 -6.26 4.26
CA LEU A 253 -19.68 -4.95 3.78
C LEU A 253 -20.81 -3.93 3.83
N GLY A 254 -22.01 -4.32 3.39
CA GLY A 254 -23.23 -3.50 3.46
C GLY A 254 -23.58 -3.11 4.89
N ILE A 255 -23.56 -4.06 5.82
CA ILE A 255 -23.84 -3.82 7.25
C ILE A 255 -22.78 -2.88 7.86
N ILE A 256 -21.48 -3.15 7.65
CA ILE A 256 -20.38 -2.32 8.18
C ILE A 256 -20.48 -0.90 7.60
N THR A 257 -20.72 -0.76 6.30
CA THR A 257 -20.81 0.53 5.63
C THR A 257 -22.04 1.31 6.08
N ALA A 258 -23.22 0.69 6.06
CA ALA A 258 -24.47 1.34 6.46
C ALA A 258 -24.44 1.75 7.95
N SER A 259 -24.04 0.84 8.84
CA SER A 259 -23.98 1.13 10.28
C SER A 259 -22.96 2.23 10.60
N SER A 260 -21.76 2.19 10.01
CA SER A 260 -20.74 3.22 10.23
C SER A 260 -21.15 4.58 9.66
N LEU A 261 -21.82 4.63 8.51
CA LEU A 261 -22.37 5.86 7.94
C LEU A 261 -23.53 6.42 8.78
N VAL A 262 -24.44 5.58 9.28
CA VAL A 262 -25.50 6.01 10.18
C VAL A 262 -24.91 6.58 11.46
N ILE A 263 -23.96 5.88 12.10
CA ILE A 263 -23.25 6.38 13.29
C ILE A 263 -22.53 7.68 12.98
N PHE A 264 -21.87 7.77 11.82
CA PHE A 264 -21.24 9.00 11.37
C PHE A 264 -22.25 10.13 11.27
N VAL A 265 -23.35 9.99 10.53
CA VAL A 265 -24.33 11.06 10.35
C VAL A 265 -24.99 11.47 11.67
N VAL A 266 -25.37 10.50 12.51
CA VAL A 266 -26.09 10.74 13.78
C VAL A 266 -25.19 11.37 14.84
N PHE A 267 -23.97 10.87 15.01
CA PHE A 267 -23.04 11.31 16.06
C PHE A 267 -21.98 12.30 15.56
N THR A 268 -22.03 12.68 14.29
CA THR A 268 -21.15 13.73 13.78
C THR A 268 -21.43 15.01 14.55
N ARG A 269 -20.35 15.59 15.08
CA ARG A 269 -20.41 16.92 15.66
C ARG A 269 -20.86 17.86 14.54
N LYS A 270 -22.05 18.46 14.70
CA LYS A 270 -22.40 19.68 13.98
C LYS A 270 -21.37 20.70 14.45
N ASN A 271 -20.28 20.81 13.70
CA ASN A 271 -19.38 21.92 13.91
C ASN A 271 -20.26 23.14 13.68
N HIS A 272 -20.39 24.02 14.69
CA HIS A 272 -20.63 25.41 14.36
C HIS A 272 -19.57 25.72 13.31
N THR A 273 -20.05 26.00 12.10
CA THR A 273 -19.23 26.53 11.02
C THR A 273 -18.65 27.82 11.55
N SER A 274 -17.56 27.75 12.30
CA SER A 274 -16.49 28.71 12.18
C SER A 274 -16.03 28.56 10.74
N ALA A 275 -16.79 29.20 9.84
CA ALA A 275 -16.56 29.27 8.41
C ALA A 275 -15.06 29.31 8.19
N MET A 276 -14.49 28.21 7.66
CA MET A 276 -13.05 27.91 7.52
C MET A 276 -12.16 29.13 7.75
N SER A 277 -12.09 29.59 9.01
CA SER A 277 -11.48 30.86 9.27
C SER A 277 -10.08 30.44 9.58
N PHE A 278 -9.26 30.46 8.53
CA PHE A 278 -7.80 30.54 8.60
C PHE A 278 -7.33 31.54 9.70
N GLN A 279 -8.23 32.38 10.22
CA GLN A 279 -8.20 33.11 11.47
C GLN A 279 -7.80 32.32 12.74
N CYS A 280 -7.89 30.98 12.80
CA CYS A 280 -7.33 30.25 13.96
C CYS A 280 -5.78 30.35 14.00
N LEU A 281 -5.10 30.52 12.85
CA LEU A 281 -3.68 30.89 12.81
C LEU A 281 -3.42 32.33 13.27
N THR A 282 -4.46 33.16 13.45
CA THR A 282 -4.32 34.57 13.86
C THR A 282 -4.47 34.81 15.35
N LEU A 283 -5.06 33.87 16.13
CA LEU A 283 -5.31 34.12 17.55
C LEU A 283 -4.06 33.99 18.43
N GLU A 284 -3.10 33.14 18.09
CA GLU A 284 -1.76 33.20 18.71
C GLU A 284 -0.91 34.38 18.18
N SER A 285 -1.24 34.90 16.99
CA SER A 285 -0.55 36.02 16.35
C SER A 285 -0.99 37.39 16.86
N ARG A 286 -2.07 37.49 17.64
CA ARG A 286 -2.60 38.79 18.08
C ARG A 286 -1.71 39.55 19.08
N LYS A 287 -0.60 38.95 19.54
CA LYS A 287 0.37 39.63 20.42
C LYS A 287 1.66 40.10 19.75
N LYS A 288 2.02 39.68 18.52
CA LYS A 288 3.23 40.20 17.85
C LYS A 288 3.07 40.31 16.33
N SER A 289 3.09 41.56 15.86
CA SER A 289 3.20 42.02 14.48
C SER A 289 1.96 41.89 13.59
N ALA A 290 1.20 42.98 13.53
CA ALA A 290 0.38 43.31 12.38
C ALA A 290 1.30 43.75 11.22
N THR A 291 1.62 42.84 10.32
CA THR A 291 2.03 43.19 8.96
C THR A 291 1.05 42.54 8.00
N GLN A 292 0.56 43.32 7.04
CA GLN A 292 -0.38 42.90 6.00
C GLN A 292 0.10 41.62 5.32
N VAL A 293 -0.49 40.48 5.70
CA VAL A 293 -0.28 39.21 5.01
C VAL A 293 -1.15 39.26 3.76
N THR A 294 -0.54 39.59 2.61
CA THR A 294 -1.18 39.52 1.29
C THR A 294 -1.79 38.14 1.06
N GLU A 295 -2.98 38.08 0.47
CA GLU A 295 -3.75 36.84 0.28
C GLU A 295 -2.95 35.73 -0.44
N GLY A 296 -2.08 36.10 -1.38
CA GLY A 296 -1.18 35.17 -2.07
C GLY A 296 -0.22 34.41 -1.15
N ARG A 297 0.21 34.99 -0.01
CA ARG A 297 1.06 34.28 0.97
C ARG A 297 0.28 33.21 1.75
N ARG A 298 -1.04 33.34 1.88
CA ARG A 298 -1.90 32.38 2.58
C ARG A 298 -2.19 31.14 1.74
N PHE A 299 -2.22 31.28 0.41
CA PHE A 299 -2.37 30.14 -0.49
C PHE A 299 -1.18 29.18 -0.38
N PHE A 300 0.04 29.69 -0.33
CA PHE A 300 1.27 28.89 -0.16
C PHE A 300 1.60 28.61 1.31
N SER A 301 0.65 28.05 2.04
CA SER A 301 0.82 27.57 3.42
C SER A 301 0.99 26.05 3.48
N ARG A 302 1.66 25.56 4.53
CA ARG A 302 1.81 24.12 4.76
C ARG A 302 0.45 23.42 4.86
N LEU A 303 -0.53 24.06 5.50
CA LEU A 303 -1.88 23.52 5.61
C LEU A 303 -2.49 23.35 4.22
N THR A 304 -2.46 24.39 3.38
CA THR A 304 -3.00 24.34 2.02
C THR A 304 -2.30 23.26 1.19
N MET A 305 -0.96 23.18 1.23
CA MET A 305 -0.21 22.15 0.50
C MET A 305 -0.58 20.74 0.96
N MET A 306 -0.75 20.50 2.27
CA MET A 306 -1.20 19.20 2.78
C MET A 306 -2.62 18.86 2.33
N LEU A 307 -3.55 19.83 2.30
CA LEU A 307 -4.92 19.61 1.85
C LEU A 307 -5.00 19.36 0.34
N MET A 308 -4.24 20.10 -0.47
CA MET A 308 -4.13 19.84 -1.91
C MET A 308 -3.55 18.44 -2.17
N ASN A 309 -2.52 18.05 -1.42
CA ASN A 309 -1.93 16.73 -1.56
C ASN A 309 -2.94 15.62 -1.19
N ASN A 310 -3.70 15.80 -0.10
CA ASN A 310 -4.79 14.89 0.25
C ASN A 310 -5.86 14.77 -0.85
N LEU A 311 -6.23 15.89 -1.49
CA LEU A 311 -7.15 15.86 -2.62
C LEU A 311 -6.58 15.03 -3.78
N LEU A 312 -5.31 15.20 -4.12
CA LEU A 312 -4.65 14.40 -5.16
C LEU A 312 -4.61 12.91 -4.82
N PHE A 313 -4.34 12.53 -3.56
CA PHE A 313 -4.41 11.12 -3.13
C PHE A 313 -5.83 10.54 -3.27
N ILE A 314 -6.87 11.33 -2.95
CA ILE A 314 -8.26 10.92 -3.13
C ILE A 314 -8.60 10.79 -4.62
N THR A 315 -8.14 11.71 -5.46
CA THR A 315 -8.28 11.62 -6.91
C THR A 315 -7.58 10.38 -7.47
N ALA A 316 -6.35 10.11 -7.02
CA ALA A 316 -5.61 8.90 -7.39
C ALA A 316 -6.36 7.64 -6.97
N PHE A 317 -6.95 7.63 -5.77
CA PHE A 317 -7.84 6.55 -5.33
C PHE A 317 -9.02 6.37 -6.30
N PHE A 318 -9.72 7.44 -6.68
CA PHE A 318 -10.87 7.33 -7.60
C PHE A 318 -10.47 6.82 -8.99
N ILE A 319 -9.30 7.22 -9.51
CA ILE A 319 -8.78 6.67 -10.77
C ILE A 319 -8.62 5.15 -10.67
N VAL A 320 -7.99 4.67 -9.59
CA VAL A 320 -7.77 3.24 -9.38
C VAL A 320 -9.10 2.49 -9.14
N PHE A 321 -9.98 3.06 -8.32
CA PHE A 321 -11.29 2.50 -7.98
C PHE A 321 -12.18 2.37 -9.21
N VAL A 322 -12.31 3.43 -10.01
CA VAL A 322 -13.12 3.43 -11.23
C VAL A 322 -12.53 2.47 -12.25
N GLY A 323 -11.22 2.53 -12.52
CA GLY A 323 -10.58 1.62 -13.47
C GLY A 323 -10.76 0.14 -13.09
N THR A 324 -10.77 -0.17 -11.80
CA THR A 324 -10.91 -1.56 -11.31
C THR A 324 -12.35 -2.06 -11.38
N LEU A 325 -13.33 -1.23 -11.04
CA LEU A 325 -14.75 -1.66 -11.00
C LEU A 325 -15.49 -1.46 -12.31
N TYR A 326 -15.03 -0.56 -13.18
CA TYR A 326 -15.72 -0.22 -14.42
C TYR A 326 -15.95 -1.44 -15.34
N PRO A 327 -14.95 -2.33 -15.57
CA PRO A 327 -15.18 -3.56 -16.34
C PRO A 327 -16.32 -4.42 -15.84
N THR A 328 -16.36 -4.65 -14.52
CA THR A 328 -17.40 -5.44 -13.86
C THR A 328 -18.78 -4.80 -14.01
N VAL A 329 -18.88 -3.49 -13.75
CA VAL A 329 -20.15 -2.77 -13.86
C VAL A 329 -20.66 -2.76 -15.29
N LEU A 330 -19.78 -2.54 -16.27
CA LEU A 330 -20.13 -2.59 -17.68
C LEU A 330 -20.61 -3.98 -18.08
N GLY A 331 -19.87 -5.04 -17.71
CA GLY A 331 -20.23 -6.42 -18.00
C GLY A 331 -21.62 -6.80 -17.47
N TYR A 332 -22.02 -6.29 -16.29
CA TYR A 332 -23.36 -6.53 -15.76
C TYR A 332 -24.46 -5.75 -16.51
N LEU A 333 -24.16 -4.53 -16.98
CA LEU A 333 -25.15 -3.66 -17.63
C LEU A 333 -25.32 -3.94 -19.12
N THR A 334 -24.24 -4.25 -19.84
CA THR A 334 -24.22 -4.40 -21.30
C THR A 334 -23.92 -5.83 -21.75
N GLY A 335 -23.38 -6.69 -20.87
CA GLY A 335 -22.87 -8.00 -21.24
C GLY A 335 -21.48 -7.99 -21.87
N GLU A 336 -20.86 -6.81 -22.06
CA GLU A 336 -19.54 -6.69 -22.66
C GLU A 336 -18.42 -6.88 -21.62
N LEU A 337 -17.55 -7.86 -21.86
CA LEU A 337 -16.36 -8.09 -21.05
C LEU A 337 -15.20 -7.27 -21.62
N ILE A 338 -14.89 -6.15 -20.97
CA ILE A 338 -13.71 -5.34 -21.26
C ILE A 338 -12.63 -5.57 -20.21
N SER A 339 -11.38 -5.24 -20.53
CA SER A 339 -10.28 -5.18 -19.57
C SER A 339 -9.66 -3.79 -19.57
N VAL A 340 -9.52 -3.18 -18.39
CA VAL A 340 -8.81 -1.90 -18.23
C VAL A 340 -7.38 -2.20 -17.79
N GLY A 341 -6.42 -2.00 -18.70
CA GLY A 341 -5.01 -2.27 -18.47
C GLY A 341 -4.15 -1.02 -18.21
N ALA A 342 -2.83 -1.21 -18.18
CA ALA A 342 -1.84 -0.18 -17.90
C ALA A 342 -2.00 1.15 -18.66
N PRO A 343 -2.43 1.22 -19.94
CA PRO A 343 -2.58 2.49 -20.64
C PRO A 343 -3.56 3.48 -19.96
N TYR A 344 -4.66 2.98 -19.40
CA TYR A 344 -5.63 3.80 -18.66
C TYR A 344 -4.99 4.37 -17.39
N TYR A 345 -4.38 3.51 -16.58
CA TYR A 345 -3.80 3.93 -15.31
C TYR A 345 -2.57 4.82 -15.51
N ASN A 346 -1.68 4.49 -16.44
CA ASN A 346 -0.47 5.28 -16.69
C ASN A 346 -0.80 6.69 -17.19
N SER A 347 -1.84 6.84 -18.03
CA SER A 347 -2.24 8.15 -18.55
C SER A 347 -2.91 9.05 -17.49
N LEU A 348 -3.64 8.48 -16.53
CA LEU A 348 -4.36 9.25 -15.51
C LEU A 348 -3.61 9.35 -14.17
N PHE A 349 -3.03 8.25 -13.69
CA PHE A 349 -2.37 8.17 -12.39
C PHE A 349 -1.01 8.86 -12.39
N ASN A 350 -0.19 8.67 -13.43
CA ASN A 350 1.19 9.19 -13.42
C ASN A 350 1.25 10.72 -13.33
N PRO A 351 0.41 11.51 -14.04
CA PRO A 351 0.38 12.96 -13.86
C PRO A 351 0.01 13.38 -12.43
N ILE A 352 -0.95 12.68 -11.81
CA ILE A 352 -1.36 12.92 -10.42
C ILE A 352 -0.22 12.58 -9.46
N ALA A 353 0.48 11.47 -9.67
CA ALA A 353 1.65 11.08 -8.87
C ALA A 353 2.78 12.11 -8.96
N LEU A 354 3.07 12.64 -10.16
CA LEU A 354 4.05 13.72 -10.34
C LEU A 354 3.64 14.99 -9.60
N ALA A 355 2.36 15.37 -9.67
CA ALA A 355 1.85 16.52 -8.94
C ALA A 355 1.98 16.34 -7.41
N ILE A 356 1.73 15.13 -6.89
CA ILE A 356 1.96 14.77 -5.48
C ILE A 356 3.43 14.95 -5.09
N LEU A 357 4.37 14.52 -5.92
CA LEU A 357 5.81 14.66 -5.65
C LEU A 357 6.24 16.14 -5.60
N VAL A 358 5.76 16.96 -6.54
CA VAL A 358 6.02 18.41 -6.54
C VAL A 358 5.44 19.07 -5.30
N LEU A 359 4.18 18.77 -4.96
CA LEU A 359 3.55 19.29 -3.74
C LEU A 359 4.24 18.81 -2.46
N THR A 360 4.90 17.66 -2.48
CA THR A 360 5.70 17.18 -1.36
C THR A 360 6.90 18.09 -1.11
N ILE A 361 7.63 18.47 -2.16
CA ILE A 361 8.77 19.42 -2.08
C ILE A 361 8.27 20.78 -1.56
N ILE A 362 7.21 21.31 -2.18
CA ILE A 362 6.65 22.62 -1.83
C ILE A 362 6.09 22.61 -0.40
N GLY A 363 5.36 21.55 -0.02
CA GLY A 363 4.75 21.41 1.31
C GLY A 363 5.76 21.34 2.45
N GLN A 364 6.91 20.70 2.22
CA GLN A 364 8.00 20.68 3.20
C GLN A 364 8.68 22.04 3.35
N TYR A 365 8.82 22.80 2.26
CA TYR A 365 9.31 24.17 2.28
C TYR A 365 8.36 25.12 3.01
N CYS A 366 7.06 25.02 2.72
CA CYS A 366 6.05 25.93 3.25
C CYS A 366 5.97 25.90 4.78
N ARG A 367 5.82 27.08 5.39
CA ARG A 367 5.53 27.29 6.81
C ARG A 367 4.03 27.20 7.07
N TRP A 368 3.63 26.94 8.31
CA TRP A 368 2.21 26.90 8.69
C TRP A 368 1.47 28.21 8.42
N GLN A 369 2.14 29.36 8.61
CA GLN A 369 1.58 30.68 8.31
C GLN A 369 1.66 31.07 6.82
N GLY A 370 2.34 30.27 6.00
CA GLY A 370 2.65 30.59 4.60
C GLY A 370 3.91 31.43 4.42
N ASN A 371 4.48 31.37 3.21
CA ASN A 371 5.67 32.10 2.79
C ASN A 371 5.74 32.23 1.27
N SER A 372 6.58 33.15 0.78
CA SER A 372 6.86 33.27 -0.67
C SER A 372 7.57 32.02 -1.17
N LEU A 373 7.22 31.55 -2.38
CA LEU A 373 7.84 30.38 -3.01
C LEU A 373 9.14 30.71 -3.76
N LEU A 374 9.31 31.93 -4.27
CA LEU A 374 10.49 32.28 -5.07
C LEU A 374 11.84 31.92 -4.40
N PRO A 375 12.02 32.12 -3.08
CA PRO A 375 13.29 31.80 -2.44
C PRO A 375 13.60 30.30 -2.39
N ILE A 376 12.66 29.39 -2.68
CA ILE A 376 12.89 27.95 -2.64
C ILE A 376 14.08 27.53 -3.51
N PHE A 377 14.20 28.11 -4.71
CA PHE A 377 15.27 27.78 -5.66
C PHE A 377 16.64 28.23 -5.16
N ARG A 378 16.71 29.39 -4.49
CA ARG A 378 17.95 29.91 -3.92
C ARG A 378 18.32 29.20 -2.63
N GLU A 379 17.33 28.99 -1.76
CA GLU A 379 17.52 28.32 -0.49
C GLU A 379 17.93 26.87 -0.73
N TYR A 380 17.21 26.12 -1.56
CA TYR A 380 17.41 24.69 -1.85
C TYR A 380 18.11 24.44 -3.18
N ARG A 381 19.11 25.26 -3.49
CA ARG A 381 19.79 25.25 -4.80
C ARG A 381 20.43 23.90 -5.11
N PHE A 382 20.91 23.15 -4.11
CA PHE A 382 21.55 21.85 -4.38
C PHE A 382 20.54 20.84 -4.93
N SER A 383 19.33 20.81 -4.36
CA SER A 383 18.22 20.00 -4.87
C SER A 383 17.89 20.28 -6.34
N PHE A 384 17.77 21.55 -6.72
CA PHE A 384 17.41 21.91 -8.09
C PHE A 384 18.60 21.78 -9.05
N CYS A 385 19.82 22.10 -8.62
CA CYS A 385 21.03 21.90 -9.42
C CYS A 385 21.30 20.41 -9.68
N SER A 386 21.08 19.51 -8.71
CA SER A 386 21.22 18.06 -8.94
C SER A 386 20.20 17.54 -9.95
N ALA A 387 18.96 18.03 -9.87
CA ALA A 387 17.93 17.69 -10.84
C ALA A 387 18.20 18.28 -12.25
N ALA A 388 18.84 19.45 -12.33
CA ALA A 388 19.26 20.01 -13.62
C ALA A 388 20.47 19.26 -14.19
N ALA A 389 21.42 18.84 -13.34
CA ALA A 389 22.64 18.15 -13.74
C ALA A 389 22.38 16.77 -14.36
N ILE A 390 21.28 16.10 -13.99
CA ILE A 390 20.93 14.79 -14.56
C ILE A 390 20.26 14.90 -15.94
N LEU A 391 19.64 16.05 -16.28
CA LEU A 391 18.85 16.22 -17.50
C LEU A 391 19.58 15.80 -18.79
N PRO A 392 20.85 16.19 -19.04
CA PRO A 392 21.54 15.82 -20.27
C PRO A 392 21.66 14.31 -20.49
N PHE A 393 21.67 13.52 -19.42
CA PHE A 393 21.81 12.06 -19.48
C PHE A 393 20.51 11.33 -19.79
N ILE A 394 19.36 11.98 -19.60
CA ILE A 394 18.04 11.33 -19.69
C ILE A 394 17.09 12.03 -20.66
N PHE A 395 17.46 13.20 -21.23
CA PHE A 395 16.56 14.00 -22.07
C PHE A 395 16.05 13.28 -23.33
N HIS A 396 16.72 12.22 -23.76
CA HIS A 396 16.31 11.38 -24.89
C HIS A 396 15.18 10.38 -24.54
N MET A 397 14.86 10.20 -23.25
CA MET A 397 13.78 9.34 -22.78
C MET A 397 12.42 10.03 -22.87
N GLU A 398 11.33 9.27 -22.67
CA GLU A 398 9.99 9.85 -22.63
C GLU A 398 9.84 10.90 -21.51
N LEU A 399 9.06 11.94 -21.77
CA LEU A 399 8.88 13.08 -20.87
C LEU A 399 8.47 12.65 -19.45
N ILE A 400 7.57 11.68 -19.32
CA ILE A 400 7.09 11.21 -18.02
C ILE A 400 8.23 10.57 -17.19
N ILE A 401 9.14 9.84 -17.83
CA ILE A 401 10.31 9.23 -17.19
C ILE A 401 11.28 10.33 -16.76
N VAL A 402 11.56 11.29 -17.65
CA VAL A 402 12.43 12.44 -17.36
C VAL A 402 11.92 13.24 -16.16
N LEU A 403 10.62 13.56 -16.13
CA LEU A 403 9.99 14.27 -15.01
C LEU A 403 10.04 13.44 -13.72
N SER A 404 9.76 12.14 -13.79
CA SER A 404 9.79 11.24 -12.64
C SER A 404 11.19 11.19 -12.01
N ILE A 405 12.24 11.05 -12.82
CA ILE A 405 13.63 10.99 -12.34
C ILE A 405 14.06 12.33 -11.75
N THR A 406 13.83 13.43 -12.48
CA THR A 406 14.28 14.77 -12.06
C THR A 406 13.61 15.23 -10.77
N ILE A 407 12.28 15.09 -10.66
CA ILE A 407 11.52 15.48 -9.47
C ILE A 407 11.90 14.59 -8.28
N SER A 408 12.15 13.30 -8.49
CA SER A 408 12.54 12.39 -7.41
C SER A 408 13.95 12.64 -6.91
N ILE A 409 14.91 12.92 -7.80
CA ILE A 409 16.26 13.37 -7.38
C ILE A 409 16.15 14.70 -6.62
N ALA A 410 15.35 15.65 -7.11
CA ALA A 410 15.10 16.89 -6.38
C ALA A 410 14.53 16.58 -4.99
N LEU A 411 13.48 15.78 -4.86
CA LEU A 411 12.89 15.44 -3.56
C LEU A 411 13.90 14.77 -2.62
N LEU A 412 14.69 13.82 -3.11
CA LEU A 412 15.69 13.11 -2.31
C LEU A 412 16.74 14.07 -1.76
N ILE A 413 17.31 14.91 -2.62
CA ILE A 413 18.32 15.90 -2.22
C ILE A 413 17.69 17.01 -1.36
N PHE A 414 16.44 17.40 -1.63
CA PHE A 414 15.70 18.37 -0.84
C PHE A 414 15.56 17.91 0.61
N VAL A 415 15.22 16.64 0.85
CA VAL A 415 15.10 16.07 2.20
C VAL A 415 16.45 16.11 2.94
N LEU A 416 17.55 15.76 2.24
CA LEU A 416 18.89 15.79 2.80
C LEU A 416 19.36 17.22 3.09
N GLU A 417 19.07 18.16 2.19
CA GLU A 417 19.41 19.57 2.33
C GLU A 417 18.61 20.23 3.47
N ALA A 418 17.31 19.92 3.58
CA ALA A 418 16.45 20.37 4.68
C ALA A 418 16.97 19.90 6.04
N TYR A 419 17.41 18.63 6.11
CA TYR A 419 18.05 18.09 7.31
C TYR A 419 19.36 18.80 7.64
N SER A 420 20.23 18.95 6.64
CA SER A 420 21.54 19.60 6.78
C SER A 420 21.40 21.02 7.33
N LYS A 421 20.41 21.79 6.85
CA LYS A 421 20.07 23.12 7.38
C LYS A 421 19.53 23.05 8.80
N ARG A 422 18.67 22.08 9.11
CA ARG A 422 18.08 21.93 10.45
C ARG A 422 19.13 21.64 11.53
N ILE A 423 20.11 20.80 11.22
CA ILE A 423 21.21 20.49 12.13
C ILE A 423 22.38 21.49 12.03
N ARG A 424 22.28 22.49 11.14
CA ARG A 424 23.38 23.42 10.84
C ARG A 424 24.68 22.68 10.57
N LEU A 425 24.63 21.75 9.60
CA LEU A 425 25.78 20.92 9.20
C LEU A 425 27.02 21.80 9.00
N PHE A 426 28.18 21.31 9.45
CA PHE A 426 29.47 22.02 9.48
C PHE A 426 29.61 23.14 10.54
N LYS A 427 28.64 23.29 11.45
CA LYS A 427 28.81 24.10 12.68
C LYS A 427 29.13 23.22 13.90
N SER A 428 29.80 23.80 14.90
CA SER A 428 30.19 23.12 16.14
C SER A 428 29.01 22.48 16.88
N GLU A 429 27.82 23.09 16.82
CA GLU A 429 26.60 22.61 17.48
C GLU A 429 25.91 21.44 16.76
N SER A 430 26.38 21.01 15.59
CA SER A 430 25.65 20.10 14.69
C SER A 430 25.31 18.75 15.32
N ILE A 431 26.25 18.15 16.07
CA ILE A 431 26.05 16.88 16.78
C ILE A 431 24.97 17.02 17.87
N LEU A 432 24.99 18.13 18.61
CA LEU A 432 23.99 18.41 19.65
C LEU A 432 22.61 18.61 19.02
N LEU A 433 22.53 19.37 17.92
CA LEU A 433 21.28 19.61 17.21
C LEU A 433 20.72 18.31 16.60
N ALA A 434 21.56 17.45 16.02
CA ALA A 434 21.16 16.15 15.52
C ALA A 434 20.53 15.28 16.63
N ARG A 435 21.13 15.24 17.83
CA ARG A 435 20.56 14.52 18.98
C ARG A 435 19.22 15.09 19.48
N ARG A 436 18.94 16.38 19.22
CA ARG A 436 17.67 17.05 19.60
C ARG A 436 16.57 16.89 18.55
N VAL A 437 16.87 16.36 17.37
CA VAL A 437 15.85 16.09 16.35
C VAL A 437 14.91 14.98 16.83
N SER A 438 13.61 15.23 16.78
CA SER A 438 12.63 14.26 17.24
C SER A 438 12.57 13.03 16.33
N LYS A 439 12.30 11.84 16.91
CA LYS A 439 12.09 10.60 16.16
C LYS A 439 11.01 10.75 15.07
N SER A 440 9.95 11.52 15.33
CA SER A 440 8.90 11.79 14.34
C SER A 440 9.40 12.57 13.13
N TYR A 441 10.41 13.42 13.28
CA TYR A 441 10.99 14.14 12.15
C TYR A 441 11.86 13.21 11.30
N TYR A 442 12.67 12.34 11.92
CA TYR A 442 13.40 11.31 11.19
C TYR A 442 12.47 10.36 10.43
N ALA A 443 11.39 9.90 11.07
CA ALA A 443 10.39 9.06 10.41
C ALA A 443 9.75 9.76 9.19
N MET A 444 9.41 11.05 9.32
CA MET A 444 8.90 11.85 8.22
C MET A 444 9.92 11.97 7.08
N MET A 445 11.19 12.25 7.37
CA MET A 445 12.23 12.35 6.34
C MET A 445 12.43 11.01 5.62
N LEU A 446 12.56 9.92 6.37
CA LEU A 446 12.76 8.58 5.80
C LEU A 446 11.59 8.16 4.92
N ALA A 447 10.35 8.46 5.31
CA ALA A 447 9.18 8.17 4.49
C ALA A 447 9.22 8.90 3.14
N HIS A 448 9.51 10.20 3.12
CA HIS A 448 9.54 10.97 1.87
C HIS A 448 10.78 10.66 1.01
N ALA A 449 11.94 10.39 1.62
CA ALA A 449 13.10 9.88 0.90
C ALA A 449 12.82 8.51 0.28
N GLY A 450 12.10 7.64 1.00
CA GLY A 450 11.62 6.35 0.50
C GLY A 450 10.72 6.50 -0.73
N VAL A 451 9.80 7.47 -0.73
CA VAL A 451 8.96 7.78 -1.91
C VAL A 451 9.81 8.21 -3.11
N ALA A 452 10.83 9.06 -2.90
CA ALA A 452 11.74 9.45 -3.98
C ALA A 452 12.51 8.25 -4.54
N ILE A 453 13.02 7.37 -3.68
CA ILE A 453 13.74 6.15 -4.08
C ILE A 453 12.80 5.20 -4.83
N LEU A 454 11.56 5.03 -4.36
CA LEU A 454 10.55 4.21 -5.02
C LEU A 454 10.30 4.68 -6.46
N VAL A 455 10.02 5.97 -6.65
CA VAL A 455 9.73 6.52 -7.98
C VAL A 455 10.96 6.45 -8.90
N LEU A 456 12.18 6.63 -8.36
CA LEU A 456 13.41 6.39 -9.12
C LEU A 456 13.55 4.95 -9.57
N GLY A 457 13.26 3.99 -8.69
CA GLY A 457 13.25 2.56 -9.02
C GLY A 457 12.23 2.23 -10.11
N ILE A 458 11.03 2.79 -10.02
CA ILE A 458 9.98 2.64 -11.04
C ILE A 458 10.43 3.23 -12.38
N ALA A 459 10.89 4.49 -12.39
CA ALA A 459 11.31 5.16 -13.61
C ALA A 459 12.51 4.48 -14.28
N TYR A 460 13.44 3.93 -13.48
CA TYR A 460 14.55 3.13 -13.98
C TYR A 460 14.06 1.81 -14.57
N SER A 461 13.21 1.07 -13.84
CA SER A 461 12.67 -0.21 -14.28
C SER A 461 11.92 -0.06 -15.60
N VAL A 462 11.09 0.97 -15.76
CA VAL A 462 10.30 1.18 -16.98
C VAL A 462 11.15 1.76 -18.11
N GLY A 463 12.00 2.74 -17.81
CA GLY A 463 12.73 3.48 -18.85
C GLY A 463 13.88 2.72 -19.53
N TRP A 464 14.40 1.67 -18.91
CA TRP A 464 15.50 0.86 -19.47
C TRP A 464 15.11 -0.60 -19.75
N GLN A 465 13.85 -0.97 -19.59
CA GLN A 465 13.40 -2.32 -19.87
C GLN A 465 13.27 -2.57 -21.38
N GLU A 466 13.89 -3.65 -21.86
CA GLU A 466 13.71 -4.18 -23.21
C GLU A 466 13.17 -5.61 -23.11
N LYS A 467 12.04 -5.88 -23.77
CA LYS A 467 11.38 -7.20 -23.77
C LYS A 467 11.38 -7.77 -25.18
N LYS A 468 11.82 -9.02 -25.33
CA LYS A 468 11.66 -9.82 -26.54
C LYS A 468 11.19 -11.21 -26.16
N GLU A 469 10.24 -11.73 -26.92
CA GLU A 469 9.69 -13.07 -26.75
C GLU A 469 9.97 -13.85 -28.04
N ASN A 470 10.51 -15.06 -27.91
CA ASN A 470 10.74 -15.95 -29.04
C ASN A 470 10.72 -17.40 -28.57
N TYR A 471 10.36 -18.33 -29.46
CA TYR A 471 10.47 -19.75 -29.22
C TYR A 471 11.88 -20.22 -29.57
N LEU A 472 12.56 -20.84 -28.61
CA LEU A 472 13.94 -21.32 -28.76
C LEU A 472 13.97 -22.85 -28.67
N LYS A 473 14.67 -23.49 -29.61
CA LYS A 473 15.15 -24.87 -29.45
C LYS A 473 16.49 -24.88 -28.75
N ILE A 474 16.91 -26.04 -28.25
CA ILE A 474 18.26 -26.22 -27.70
C ILE A 474 19.29 -25.85 -28.78
N GLY A 475 20.22 -24.97 -28.44
CA GLY A 475 21.20 -24.37 -29.33
C GLY A 475 20.78 -23.03 -29.97
N ASP A 476 19.49 -22.71 -29.96
CA ASP A 476 19.00 -21.42 -30.46
C ASP A 476 19.36 -20.28 -29.49
N SER A 477 19.34 -19.06 -30.03
CA SER A 477 19.68 -17.87 -29.26
C SER A 477 18.78 -16.69 -29.59
N ILE A 478 18.55 -15.85 -28.59
CA ILE A 478 17.84 -14.58 -28.71
C ILE A 478 18.77 -13.43 -28.32
N THR A 479 18.71 -12.34 -29.08
CA THR A 479 19.50 -11.14 -28.80
C THR A 479 18.61 -10.04 -28.24
N VAL A 480 18.87 -9.62 -27.00
CA VAL A 480 18.20 -8.51 -26.32
C VAL A 480 19.25 -7.44 -26.03
N ASN A 481 19.10 -6.25 -26.61
CA ASN A 481 20.13 -5.21 -26.59
C ASN A 481 21.53 -5.75 -27.00
N LYS A 482 22.53 -5.54 -26.13
CA LYS A 482 23.90 -6.04 -26.24
C LYS A 482 24.12 -7.46 -25.71
N PHE A 483 23.07 -8.18 -25.33
CA PHE A 483 23.17 -9.51 -24.76
C PHE A 483 22.60 -10.56 -25.71
N LYS A 484 23.34 -11.64 -25.92
CA LYS A 484 22.90 -12.84 -26.61
C LYS A 484 22.66 -13.92 -25.56
N VAL A 485 21.43 -14.39 -25.47
CA VAL A 485 21.02 -15.46 -24.57
C VAL A 485 20.85 -16.73 -25.40
N THR A 486 21.61 -17.77 -25.09
CA THR A 486 21.56 -19.06 -25.81
C THR A 486 20.97 -20.12 -24.89
N LEU A 487 19.97 -20.86 -25.36
CA LEU A 487 19.42 -21.99 -24.63
C LEU A 487 20.34 -23.21 -24.82
N GLN A 488 21.09 -23.56 -23.79
CA GLN A 488 22.10 -24.64 -23.84
C GLN A 488 21.49 -26.01 -23.64
N ASN A 489 20.57 -26.14 -22.68
CA ASN A 489 19.97 -27.41 -22.34
C ASN A 489 18.62 -27.22 -21.65
N ILE A 490 17.81 -28.27 -21.61
CA ILE A 490 16.61 -28.37 -20.79
C ILE A 490 16.72 -29.66 -19.98
N GLU A 491 16.66 -29.56 -18.66
CA GLU A 491 16.74 -30.71 -17.75
C GLU A 491 15.49 -30.84 -16.88
N LEU A 492 15.14 -32.08 -16.53
CA LEU A 492 14.12 -32.36 -15.53
C LEU A 492 14.80 -32.48 -14.16
N ILE A 493 14.44 -31.59 -13.24
CA ILE A 493 14.97 -31.60 -11.88
C ILE A 493 13.92 -32.12 -10.90
N LYS A 494 14.41 -32.83 -9.88
CA LYS A 494 13.61 -33.27 -8.75
C LYS A 494 14.14 -32.57 -7.49
N GLU A 495 13.44 -31.54 -7.05
CA GLU A 495 13.71 -30.86 -5.80
C GLU A 495 13.01 -31.56 -4.64
N LYS A 496 13.32 -31.15 -3.40
CA LYS A 496 12.68 -31.72 -2.20
C LYS A 496 11.15 -31.49 -2.17
N ASN A 497 10.67 -30.48 -2.88
CA ASN A 497 9.32 -29.92 -2.73
C ASN A 497 8.48 -29.98 -4.01
N PHE A 498 9.12 -30.04 -5.18
CA PHE A 498 8.46 -30.03 -6.49
C PHE A 498 9.34 -30.69 -7.54
N HIS A 499 8.76 -31.02 -8.69
CA HIS A 499 9.53 -31.33 -9.89
C HIS A 499 9.54 -30.07 -10.78
N ALA A 500 10.58 -29.89 -11.58
CA ALA A 500 10.60 -28.78 -12.52
C ALA A 500 11.32 -29.11 -13.82
N VAL A 501 10.90 -28.44 -14.89
CA VAL A 501 11.66 -28.34 -16.12
C VAL A 501 12.52 -27.10 -16.02
N ARG A 502 13.84 -27.26 -16.01
CA ARG A 502 14.80 -26.16 -15.91
C ARG A 502 15.47 -25.93 -17.26
N GLY A 503 15.38 -24.71 -17.78
CA GLY A 503 16.15 -24.29 -18.94
C GLY A 503 17.51 -23.75 -18.50
N ILE A 504 18.61 -24.21 -19.09
CA ILE A 504 19.95 -23.67 -18.83
C ILE A 504 20.27 -22.70 -19.97
N MET A 505 20.43 -21.41 -19.64
CA MET A 505 20.69 -20.38 -20.64
C MET A 505 21.97 -19.61 -20.34
N ASP A 506 22.85 -19.50 -21.33
CA ASP A 506 24.07 -18.70 -21.23
C ASP A 506 23.82 -17.27 -21.70
N ILE A 507 24.26 -16.30 -20.90
CA ILE A 507 24.21 -14.88 -21.26
C ILE A 507 25.60 -14.45 -21.71
N ARG A 508 25.71 -14.04 -22.98
CA ARG A 508 26.94 -13.50 -23.55
C ARG A 508 26.77 -12.02 -23.88
N ASN A 509 27.75 -11.21 -23.51
CA ASN A 509 27.82 -9.82 -23.95
C ASN A 509 28.43 -9.77 -25.36
N LEU A 510 27.69 -9.20 -26.31
CA LEU A 510 28.11 -9.11 -27.71
C LEU A 510 29.26 -8.11 -27.93
N LEU A 511 29.45 -7.13 -27.04
CA LEU A 511 30.48 -6.10 -27.21
C LEU A 511 31.90 -6.63 -26.94
N ASN A 512 32.05 -7.56 -26.01
CA ASN A 512 33.35 -8.12 -25.61
C ASN A 512 33.41 -9.64 -25.74
N ASN A 513 32.36 -10.26 -26.31
CA ASN A 513 32.18 -11.68 -26.50
C ASN A 513 32.34 -12.52 -25.21
N LYS A 514 32.20 -11.90 -24.02
CA LYS A 514 32.40 -12.54 -22.72
C LYS A 514 31.09 -13.16 -22.22
N ILE A 515 31.16 -14.38 -21.69
CA ILE A 515 30.06 -15.01 -20.96
C ILE A 515 29.94 -14.29 -19.61
N LEU A 516 28.77 -13.72 -19.35
CA LEU A 516 28.46 -12.99 -18.11
C LEU A 516 28.02 -13.94 -17.00
N GLY A 517 27.35 -15.02 -17.37
CA GLY A 517 26.84 -16.02 -16.45
C GLY A 517 25.77 -16.89 -17.11
N GLU A 518 25.33 -17.86 -16.34
CA GLU A 518 24.25 -18.79 -16.68
C GLU A 518 23.00 -18.40 -15.89
N VAL A 519 21.82 -18.52 -16.51
CA VAL A 519 20.53 -18.34 -15.85
C VAL A 519 19.66 -19.58 -16.06
N THR A 520 18.93 -19.95 -15.02
CA THR A 520 18.22 -21.23 -14.93
C THR A 520 16.73 -21.06 -14.62
N PRO A 521 15.91 -20.50 -15.53
CA PRO A 521 14.46 -20.44 -15.33
C PRO A 521 13.85 -21.83 -15.17
N GLU A 522 12.81 -21.92 -14.34
CA GLU A 522 12.14 -23.17 -13.98
C GLU A 522 10.64 -23.10 -14.27
N TYR A 523 10.10 -24.18 -14.82
CA TYR A 523 8.67 -24.46 -14.84
C TYR A 523 8.37 -25.57 -13.84
N ARG A 524 7.74 -25.22 -12.71
CA ARG A 524 7.50 -26.13 -11.57
C ARG A 524 6.13 -26.80 -11.67
N PHE A 525 6.06 -28.10 -11.37
CA PHE A 525 4.84 -28.90 -11.42
C PHE A 525 4.81 -30.03 -10.39
#